data_AF-A0A8T7AIK4-F1
#
_entry.id   AF-A0A8T7AIK4-F1
#
_cell.length_a   1.000
_cell.length_b   1.000
_cell.length_c   1.000
_cell.angle_alpha   90.00
_cell.angle_beta   90.00
_cell.angle_gamma   90.00
#
_symmetry.space_group_name_H-M   'P 1'
#
loop_
_entity.id
_entity.type
_entity.pdbx_description
1 polymer ?
#
loop_
_entity_poly.entity_id
_entity_poly.type
_entity_poly.pdbx_seq_one_letter_code
_entity_poly.pdbx_strand_id
1 'polypeptide(L)'
;MNNSRHIHATAEVASDAIGEGTRIWQYTVVLAGATIGRDVNICSHCFIENDVRIGDRSTIKAGVQLWDGVSIDDDVFVGPNVTFSNDRYPRSKKHLDQPSTIEIGPNASIGAAAVLLAGIAIGKGAIVGAGAVVTESVPPFAIVTGSPARVTGYVDSLGAEQKTAAVNVRVPQSVEDGGVELTANGALLQRLKFVTDIRGNLSVGEFPSDIPFVPKRYFLVLDVPSKEVRGAHAHRTCQQFLICVHGSCHVVLDDGKTRSEVTLDSPDMGVYIPPMTWGTQYRYSADAVVLVFASDYYDDTDYIRDHEEFIRLLKS
;
A
#
# COMPACT_ATOMS: atom_id res chain seq x y z
N MET A 1 -7.05 -35.97 8.09
CA MET A 1 -7.88 -35.60 9.27
C MET A 1 -9.18 -35.04 8.72
N ASN A 2 -10.31 -35.37 9.33
CA ASN A 2 -11.64 -35.05 8.83
C ASN A 2 -11.82 -33.51 8.81
N ASN A 3 -11.76 -32.89 7.63
CA ASN A 3 -11.73 -31.42 7.49
C ASN A 3 -13.15 -30.82 7.50
N SER A 4 -14.10 -31.44 8.19
CA SER A 4 -15.50 -30.99 8.21
C SER A 4 -15.62 -29.59 8.84
N ARG A 5 -16.49 -28.74 8.26
CA ARG A 5 -16.84 -27.43 8.85
C ARG A 5 -17.32 -27.58 10.29
N HIS A 6 -17.00 -26.60 11.14
CA HIS A 6 -17.44 -26.56 12.54
C HIS A 6 -18.33 -25.33 12.77
N ILE A 7 -19.58 -25.56 13.16
CA ILE A 7 -20.52 -24.50 13.57
C ILE A 7 -20.84 -24.73 15.03
N HIS A 8 -20.52 -23.77 15.89
CA HIS A 8 -20.81 -23.86 17.32
C HIS A 8 -22.32 -23.91 17.56
N ALA A 9 -22.77 -24.68 18.56
CA ALA A 9 -24.19 -24.90 18.85
C ALA A 9 -25.00 -23.64 19.18
N THR A 10 -24.33 -22.55 19.55
CA THR A 10 -24.93 -21.24 19.86
C THR A 10 -24.71 -20.19 18.76
N ALA A 11 -24.19 -20.59 17.59
CA ALA A 11 -24.16 -19.75 16.41
C ALA A 11 -25.46 -19.92 15.62
N GLU A 12 -25.94 -18.83 15.03
CA GLU A 12 -27.14 -18.81 14.17
C GLU A 12 -26.69 -18.65 12.72
N VAL A 13 -26.63 -19.76 11.99
CA VAL A 13 -26.08 -19.80 10.64
C VAL A 13 -27.17 -20.26 9.66
N ALA A 14 -27.58 -19.33 8.79
CA ALA A 14 -28.59 -19.59 7.76
C ALA A 14 -27.99 -19.86 6.36
N SER A 15 -26.71 -19.52 6.13
CA SER A 15 -26.05 -19.78 4.85
C SER A 15 -25.64 -21.25 4.70
N ASP A 16 -25.91 -21.80 3.51
CA ASP A 16 -25.41 -23.11 3.08
C ASP A 16 -24.04 -23.02 2.39
N ALA A 17 -23.63 -21.82 1.94
CA ALA A 17 -22.41 -21.57 1.17
C ALA A 17 -21.19 -21.36 2.08
N ILE A 18 -20.83 -22.40 2.83
CA ILE A 18 -19.71 -22.38 3.77
C ILE A 18 -18.71 -23.48 3.40
N GLY A 19 -17.48 -23.07 3.08
CA GLY A 19 -16.41 -23.96 2.69
C GLY A 19 -15.94 -24.94 3.77
N GLU A 20 -15.27 -25.99 3.33
CA GLU A 20 -14.66 -27.02 4.17
C GLU A 20 -13.61 -26.41 5.12
N GLY A 21 -13.42 -27.00 6.31
CA GLY A 21 -12.46 -26.53 7.33
C GLY A 21 -12.83 -25.23 8.06
N THR A 22 -13.87 -24.51 7.60
CA THR A 22 -14.32 -23.26 8.23
C THR A 22 -14.91 -23.49 9.63
N ARG A 23 -14.52 -22.62 10.57
CA ARG A 23 -14.93 -22.62 11.97
C ARG A 23 -15.72 -21.36 12.30
N ILE A 24 -16.96 -21.53 12.74
CA ILE A 24 -17.85 -20.46 13.22
C ILE A 24 -18.08 -20.68 14.72
N TRP A 25 -17.71 -19.68 15.52
CA TRP A 25 -17.73 -19.74 16.98
C TRP A 25 -19.04 -19.15 17.57
N GLN A 26 -19.17 -19.25 18.89
CA GLN A 26 -20.39 -18.94 19.64
C GLN A 26 -20.94 -17.52 19.37
N TYR A 27 -22.27 -17.40 19.34
CA TYR A 27 -22.99 -16.12 19.24
C TYR A 27 -22.71 -15.32 17.96
N THR A 28 -22.23 -16.00 16.92
CA THR A 28 -22.10 -15.44 15.59
C THR A 28 -23.39 -15.67 14.81
N VAL A 29 -23.81 -14.66 14.07
CA VAL A 29 -24.99 -14.71 13.20
C VAL A 29 -24.55 -14.55 11.75
N VAL A 30 -24.99 -15.45 10.87
CA VAL A 30 -24.67 -15.45 9.43
C VAL A 30 -25.97 -15.60 8.63
N LEU A 31 -26.29 -14.61 7.80
CA LEU A 31 -27.50 -14.62 6.98
C LEU A 31 -27.36 -15.53 5.75
N ALA A 32 -28.49 -15.89 5.14
CA ALA A 32 -28.58 -16.94 4.13
C ALA A 32 -27.78 -16.65 2.85
N GLY A 33 -27.64 -15.37 2.47
CA GLY A 33 -26.92 -14.97 1.25
C GLY A 33 -25.39 -15.03 1.34
N ALA A 34 -24.82 -15.05 2.55
CA ALA A 34 -23.38 -14.94 2.74
C ALA A 34 -22.63 -16.09 2.06
N THR A 35 -21.50 -15.79 1.42
CA THR A 35 -20.60 -16.81 0.85
C THR A 35 -19.26 -16.81 1.60
N ILE A 36 -18.91 -17.93 2.22
CA ILE A 36 -17.72 -18.07 3.05
C ILE A 36 -16.84 -19.20 2.51
N GLY A 37 -15.57 -18.89 2.25
CA GLY A 37 -14.56 -19.81 1.74
C GLY A 37 -14.17 -20.94 2.70
N ARG A 38 -13.09 -21.62 2.37
CA ARG A 38 -12.49 -22.74 3.10
C ARG A 38 -11.54 -22.26 4.19
N ASP A 39 -11.40 -23.05 5.24
CA ASP A 39 -10.43 -22.82 6.33
C ASP A 39 -10.54 -21.42 6.98
N VAL A 40 -11.72 -20.80 6.92
CA VAL A 40 -12.00 -19.49 7.53
C VAL A 40 -12.22 -19.66 9.02
N ASN A 41 -11.75 -18.71 9.83
CA ASN A 41 -12.01 -18.68 11.27
C ASN A 41 -12.84 -17.45 11.64
N ILE A 42 -14.14 -17.62 11.88
CA ILE A 42 -15.06 -16.56 12.31
C ILE A 42 -15.28 -16.70 13.82
N CYS A 43 -14.58 -15.87 14.59
CA CYS A 43 -14.66 -15.80 16.04
C CYS A 43 -16.06 -15.40 16.54
N SER A 44 -16.22 -15.38 17.87
CA SER A 44 -17.52 -15.16 18.50
C SER A 44 -18.05 -13.73 18.33
N HIS A 45 -19.37 -13.58 18.45
CA HIS A 45 -20.06 -12.27 18.40
C HIS A 45 -19.82 -11.51 17.10
N CYS A 46 -19.71 -12.22 15.98
CA CYS A 46 -19.69 -11.60 14.66
C CYS A 46 -21.10 -11.56 14.04
N PHE A 47 -21.32 -10.61 13.15
CA PHE A 47 -22.54 -10.52 12.34
C PHE A 47 -22.17 -10.43 10.87
N ILE A 48 -22.81 -11.23 10.01
CA ILE A 48 -22.52 -11.31 8.57
C ILE A 48 -23.84 -11.27 7.80
N GLU A 49 -24.03 -10.24 6.97
CA GLU A 49 -25.24 -10.06 6.14
C GLU A 49 -25.27 -10.93 4.88
N ASN A 50 -26.16 -10.63 3.93
CA ASN A 50 -26.42 -11.49 2.77
C ASN A 50 -25.42 -11.24 1.65
N ASP A 51 -25.18 -9.98 1.29
CA ASP A 51 -24.25 -9.58 0.25
C ASP A 51 -22.83 -9.45 0.82
N VAL A 52 -22.32 -10.55 1.36
CA VAL A 52 -20.97 -10.65 1.91
C VAL A 52 -20.24 -11.84 1.31
N ARG A 53 -19.02 -11.60 0.84
CA ARG A 53 -18.10 -12.64 0.39
C ARG A 53 -16.84 -12.64 1.23
N ILE A 54 -16.47 -13.82 1.73
CA ILE A 54 -15.20 -14.05 2.44
C ILE A 54 -14.43 -15.16 1.71
N GLY A 55 -13.20 -14.88 1.30
CA GLY A 55 -12.27 -15.81 0.68
C GLY A 55 -11.76 -16.89 1.63
N ASP A 56 -10.83 -17.70 1.15
CA ASP A 56 -10.25 -18.83 1.87
C ASP A 56 -9.21 -18.36 2.92
N ARG A 57 -9.03 -19.14 3.99
CA ARG A 57 -7.96 -18.99 5.00
C ARG A 57 -7.96 -17.65 5.75
N SER A 58 -9.04 -16.88 5.64
CA SER A 58 -9.19 -15.59 6.33
C SER A 58 -9.62 -15.76 7.79
N THR A 59 -9.23 -14.80 8.64
CA THR A 59 -9.61 -14.78 10.06
C THR A 59 -10.41 -13.53 10.38
N ILE A 60 -11.62 -13.71 10.90
CA ILE A 60 -12.48 -12.64 11.38
C ILE A 60 -12.56 -12.74 12.91
N LYS A 61 -11.88 -11.83 13.61
CA LYS A 61 -11.87 -11.79 15.08
C LYS A 61 -13.20 -11.27 15.64
N ALA A 62 -13.38 -11.47 16.94
CA ALA A 62 -14.64 -11.22 17.62
C ALA A 62 -15.11 -9.76 17.51
N GLY A 63 -16.44 -9.57 17.52
CA GLY A 63 -17.06 -8.25 17.53
C GLY A 63 -17.04 -7.51 16.20
N VAL A 64 -16.83 -8.22 15.08
CA VAL A 64 -16.86 -7.65 13.72
C VAL A 64 -18.25 -7.80 13.12
N GLN A 65 -18.75 -6.74 12.47
CA GLN A 65 -19.97 -6.77 11.67
C GLN A 65 -19.62 -6.53 10.20
N LEU A 66 -19.98 -7.47 9.33
CA LEU A 66 -19.82 -7.39 7.89
C LEU A 66 -21.19 -7.14 7.27
N TRP A 67 -21.37 -5.92 6.75
CA TRP A 67 -22.61 -5.48 6.12
C TRP A 67 -22.66 -5.85 4.64
N ASP A 68 -23.84 -5.77 4.04
CA ASP A 68 -24.04 -5.93 2.60
C ASP A 68 -23.08 -5.00 1.82
N GLY A 69 -22.42 -5.57 0.80
CA GLY A 69 -21.40 -4.92 -0.03
C GLY A 69 -19.95 -5.16 0.41
N VAL A 70 -19.70 -5.89 1.50
CA VAL A 70 -18.34 -6.20 1.96
C VAL A 70 -17.79 -7.45 1.26
N SER A 71 -16.63 -7.29 0.60
CA SER A 71 -15.87 -8.39 0.01
C SER A 71 -14.49 -8.49 0.66
N ILE A 72 -14.15 -9.67 1.15
CA ILE A 72 -12.87 -10.00 1.77
C ILE A 72 -12.23 -11.13 0.97
N ASP A 73 -11.04 -10.92 0.44
CA ASP A 73 -10.27 -11.93 -0.29
C ASP A 73 -9.60 -12.96 0.64
N ASP A 74 -8.81 -13.83 0.04
CA ASP A 74 -8.04 -14.89 0.69
C ASP A 74 -6.95 -14.35 1.63
N ASP A 75 -6.67 -15.13 2.68
CA ASP A 75 -5.56 -14.90 3.62
C ASP A 75 -5.63 -13.55 4.37
N VAL A 76 -6.83 -12.97 4.51
CA VAL A 76 -7.05 -11.69 5.19
C VAL A 76 -7.16 -11.87 6.70
N PHE A 77 -6.55 -10.97 7.45
CA PHE A 77 -6.74 -10.86 8.90
C PHE A 77 -7.60 -9.64 9.24
N VAL A 78 -8.77 -9.86 9.85
CA VAL A 78 -9.60 -8.80 10.42
C VAL A 78 -9.54 -8.87 11.94
N GLY A 79 -8.92 -7.85 12.54
CA GLY A 79 -8.72 -7.72 13.98
C GLY A 79 -10.03 -7.57 14.76
N PRO A 80 -9.98 -7.75 16.10
CA PRO A 80 -11.18 -7.69 16.92
C PRO A 80 -11.78 -6.29 16.88
N ASN A 81 -13.11 -6.21 16.89
CA ASN A 81 -13.88 -4.97 16.86
C ASN A 81 -13.58 -4.04 15.66
N VAL A 82 -13.04 -4.55 14.56
CA VAL A 82 -12.99 -3.77 13.31
C VAL A 82 -14.42 -3.44 12.87
N THR A 83 -14.64 -2.17 12.56
CA THR A 83 -15.96 -1.64 12.20
C THR A 83 -16.00 -1.31 10.72
N PHE A 84 -16.89 -1.97 9.99
CA PHE A 84 -17.20 -1.69 8.60
C PHE A 84 -18.41 -0.75 8.51
N SER A 85 -18.50 0.02 7.43
CA SER A 85 -19.68 0.82 7.09
C SER A 85 -20.01 0.65 5.61
N ASN A 86 -21.28 0.81 5.24
CA ASN A 86 -21.76 0.64 3.86
C ASN A 86 -22.56 1.87 3.35
N ASP A 87 -22.78 2.86 4.20
CA ASP A 87 -23.31 4.18 3.85
C ASP A 87 -22.38 5.25 4.42
N ARG A 88 -21.91 6.17 3.56
CA ARG A 88 -21.02 7.26 3.94
C ARG A 88 -21.75 8.38 4.70
N TYR A 89 -23.05 8.51 4.51
CA TYR A 89 -23.89 9.55 5.11
C TYR A 89 -25.21 8.96 5.65
N PRO A 90 -25.13 8.03 6.61
CA PRO A 90 -26.28 7.26 7.07
C PRO A 90 -27.36 8.17 7.66
N ARG A 91 -28.60 7.95 7.25
CA ARG A 91 -29.78 8.60 7.85
C ARG A 91 -30.89 7.57 8.07
N SER A 92 -31.47 7.58 9.27
CA SER A 92 -32.57 6.66 9.60
C SER A 92 -33.71 6.75 8.58
N LYS A 93 -34.20 5.59 8.13
CA LYS A 93 -35.28 5.43 7.13
C LYS A 93 -34.95 6.01 5.75
N LYS A 94 -33.69 6.32 5.47
CA LYS A 94 -33.19 6.63 4.14
C LYS A 94 -32.14 5.57 3.80
N HIS A 95 -32.51 4.67 2.90
CA HIS A 95 -31.64 3.60 2.45
C HIS A 95 -31.07 3.99 1.09
N LEU A 96 -29.82 3.59 0.84
CA LEU A 96 -29.25 3.63 -0.50
C LEU A 96 -29.94 2.57 -1.37
N ASP A 97 -30.10 2.86 -2.66
CA ASP A 97 -30.58 1.86 -3.62
C ASP A 97 -29.59 0.69 -3.75
N GLN A 98 -28.28 0.97 -3.57
CA GLN A 98 -27.22 -0.03 -3.47
C GLN A 98 -26.21 0.42 -2.38
N PRO A 99 -25.80 -0.47 -1.46
CA PRO A 99 -24.77 -0.15 -0.48
C PRO A 99 -23.43 0.15 -1.16
N SER A 100 -22.63 1.02 -0.56
CA SER A 100 -21.26 1.23 -1.02
C SER A 100 -20.40 0.04 -0.63
N THR A 101 -19.59 -0.46 -1.57
CA THR A 101 -18.76 -1.64 -1.34
C THR A 101 -17.52 -1.32 -0.52
N ILE A 102 -17.04 -2.31 0.25
CA ILE A 102 -15.69 -2.30 0.81
C ILE A 102 -15.01 -3.57 0.31
N GLU A 103 -13.86 -3.40 -0.34
CA GLU A 103 -13.08 -4.50 -0.89
C GLU A 103 -11.76 -4.63 -0.13
N ILE A 104 -11.52 -5.80 0.46
CA ILE A 104 -10.28 -6.10 1.17
C ILE A 104 -9.49 -7.12 0.36
N GLY A 105 -8.39 -6.67 -0.26
CA GLY A 105 -7.52 -7.49 -1.09
C GLY A 105 -6.76 -8.56 -0.30
N PRO A 106 -6.17 -9.55 -0.98
CA PRO A 106 -5.63 -10.73 -0.34
C PRO A 106 -4.44 -10.41 0.55
N ASN A 107 -4.23 -11.19 1.61
CA ASN A 107 -3.14 -10.99 2.59
C ASN A 107 -3.17 -9.64 3.35
N ALA A 108 -4.22 -8.82 3.21
CA ALA A 108 -4.34 -7.59 3.97
C ALA A 108 -4.59 -7.89 5.47
N SER A 109 -4.12 -7.00 6.34
CA SER A 109 -4.30 -7.10 7.78
C SER A 109 -4.91 -5.82 8.34
N ILE A 110 -6.06 -5.96 9.00
CA ILE A 110 -6.80 -4.85 9.59
C ILE A 110 -6.68 -4.92 11.11
N GLY A 111 -6.01 -3.94 11.69
CA GLY A 111 -5.74 -3.85 13.11
C GLY A 111 -7.00 -3.70 13.96
N ALA A 112 -6.90 -4.14 15.21
CA ALA A 112 -8.01 -4.10 16.16
C ALA A 112 -8.67 -2.72 16.24
N ALA A 113 -10.00 -2.68 16.31
CA ALA A 113 -10.80 -1.47 16.46
C ALA A 113 -10.60 -0.40 15.35
N ALA A 114 -10.06 -0.76 14.19
CA ALA A 114 -10.05 0.14 13.03
C ALA A 114 -11.48 0.37 12.49
N VAL A 115 -11.73 1.56 11.93
CA VAL A 115 -12.99 1.95 11.30
C VAL A 115 -12.75 2.15 9.81
N LEU A 116 -13.52 1.47 8.97
CA LEU A 116 -13.45 1.58 7.52
C LEU A 116 -14.68 2.32 6.97
N LEU A 117 -14.45 3.45 6.32
CA LEU A 117 -15.53 4.18 5.64
C LEU A 117 -16.01 3.45 4.40
N ALA A 118 -17.28 3.62 4.06
CA ALA A 118 -17.91 2.99 2.93
C ALA A 118 -17.33 3.46 1.58
N GLY A 119 -17.22 2.55 0.60
CA GLY A 119 -16.76 2.86 -0.76
C GLY A 119 -15.24 2.92 -0.91
N ILE A 120 -14.49 2.15 -0.13
CA ILE A 120 -13.02 2.13 -0.18
C ILE A 120 -12.49 0.72 -0.44
N ALA A 121 -11.28 0.64 -0.98
CA ALA A 121 -10.54 -0.60 -1.14
C ALA A 121 -9.30 -0.63 -0.24
N ILE A 122 -9.00 -1.77 0.36
CA ILE A 122 -7.74 -2.04 1.06
C ILE A 122 -6.92 -2.96 0.18
N GLY A 123 -5.81 -2.45 -0.37
CA GLY A 123 -4.98 -3.17 -1.32
C GLY A 123 -4.33 -4.43 -0.73
N LYS A 124 -3.95 -5.34 -1.61
CA LYS A 124 -3.24 -6.58 -1.29
C LYS A 124 -2.08 -6.34 -0.31
N GLY A 125 -2.00 -7.14 0.75
CA GLY A 125 -0.90 -7.09 1.72
C GLY A 125 -0.80 -5.80 2.53
N ALA A 126 -1.76 -4.88 2.42
CA ALA A 126 -1.76 -3.64 3.20
C ALA A 126 -1.99 -3.93 4.70
N ILE A 127 -1.44 -3.06 5.54
CA ILE A 127 -1.62 -3.12 6.99
C ILE A 127 -2.35 -1.85 7.46
N VAL A 128 -3.56 -2.02 7.98
CA VAL A 128 -4.27 -0.96 8.70
C VAL A 128 -3.93 -1.08 10.17
N GLY A 129 -3.36 -0.04 10.77
CA GLY A 129 -3.02 -0.01 12.19
C GLY A 129 -4.24 -0.08 13.10
N ALA A 130 -4.04 -0.56 14.32
CA ALA A 130 -5.09 -0.61 15.32
C ALA A 130 -5.66 0.81 15.60
N GLY A 131 -6.99 0.91 15.70
CA GLY A 131 -7.70 2.16 15.94
C GLY A 131 -7.67 3.17 14.79
N ALA A 132 -7.18 2.80 13.60
CA ALA A 132 -7.14 3.72 12.47
C ALA A 132 -8.54 4.02 11.93
N VAL A 133 -8.78 5.27 11.48
CA VAL A 133 -10.03 5.66 10.79
C VAL A 133 -9.73 5.85 9.32
N VAL A 134 -10.00 4.83 8.52
CA VAL A 134 -9.66 4.77 7.10
C VAL A 134 -10.73 5.45 6.28
N THR A 135 -10.38 6.60 5.71
CA THR A 135 -11.31 7.47 4.98
C THR A 135 -11.19 7.38 3.46
N GLU A 136 -10.16 6.72 2.96
CA GLU A 136 -9.76 6.63 1.56
C GLU A 136 -9.13 5.25 1.29
N SER A 137 -9.13 4.81 0.03
CA SER A 137 -8.54 3.52 -0.35
C SER A 137 -7.05 3.45 0.00
N VAL A 138 -6.62 2.28 0.46
CA VAL A 138 -5.24 2.03 0.91
C VAL A 138 -4.48 1.29 -0.21
N PRO A 139 -3.34 1.83 -0.69
CA PRO A 139 -2.56 1.17 -1.73
C PRO A 139 -2.07 -0.23 -1.30
N PRO A 140 -1.81 -1.14 -2.26
CA PRO A 140 -1.18 -2.42 -1.97
C PRO A 140 0.06 -2.26 -1.11
N PHE A 141 0.17 -3.11 -0.09
CA PHE A 141 1.28 -3.18 0.87
C PHE A 141 1.55 -1.90 1.68
N ALA A 142 0.71 -0.87 1.59
CA ALA A 142 0.86 0.31 2.42
C ALA A 142 0.52 0.00 3.87
N ILE A 143 1.23 0.64 4.79
CA ILE A 143 0.94 0.65 6.23
C ILE A 143 0.26 1.98 6.52
N VAL A 144 -0.99 1.95 7.00
CA VAL A 144 -1.73 3.17 7.38
C VAL A 144 -2.04 3.22 8.87
N THR A 145 -1.91 4.38 9.49
CA THR A 145 -2.23 4.57 10.93
C THR A 145 -2.89 5.92 11.19
N GLY A 146 -3.56 6.05 12.34
CA GLY A 146 -4.13 7.32 12.82
C GLY A 146 -5.59 7.58 12.43
N SER A 147 -6.10 8.73 12.87
CA SER A 147 -7.47 9.18 12.60
C SER A 147 -7.46 10.66 12.17
N PRO A 148 -7.68 10.97 10.88
CA PRO A 148 -7.86 10.03 9.77
C PRO A 148 -6.56 9.28 9.43
N ALA A 149 -6.69 8.08 8.86
CA ALA A 149 -5.57 7.19 8.58
C ALA A 149 -4.64 7.76 7.50
N ARG A 150 -3.32 7.59 7.66
CA ARG A 150 -2.30 8.07 6.73
C ARG A 150 -1.25 7.01 6.48
N VAL A 151 -0.70 6.98 5.26
CA VAL A 151 0.43 6.09 4.92
C VAL A 151 1.64 6.46 5.77
N THR A 152 2.13 5.49 6.53
CA THR A 152 3.29 5.62 7.43
C THR A 152 4.45 4.70 7.05
N GLY A 153 4.31 3.96 5.96
CA GLY A 153 5.34 3.04 5.46
C GLY A 153 4.73 2.05 4.48
N TYR A 154 5.56 1.14 3.99
CA TYR A 154 5.15 -0.02 3.19
C TYR A 154 5.73 -1.28 3.82
N VAL A 155 5.04 -2.41 3.65
CA VAL A 155 5.53 -3.72 4.10
C VAL A 155 6.71 -4.12 3.20
N ASP A 156 7.85 -4.49 3.80
CA ASP A 156 8.99 -5.04 3.06
C ASP A 156 8.67 -6.43 2.51
N SER A 157 9.35 -6.84 1.44
CA SER A 157 9.27 -8.18 0.84
C SER A 157 9.85 -9.31 1.72
N LEU A 158 10.08 -9.07 3.01
CA LEU A 158 10.49 -10.09 3.98
C LEU A 158 9.41 -10.22 5.04
N GLY A 159 8.72 -11.36 4.99
CA GLY A 159 7.49 -11.64 5.72
C GLY A 159 7.54 -11.37 7.23
N ALA A 160 6.33 -11.29 7.78
CA ALA A 160 6.03 -11.18 9.20
C ALA A 160 7.00 -11.96 10.09
N GLU A 161 8.01 -11.25 10.61
CA GLU A 161 8.74 -11.46 11.87
C GLU A 161 10.05 -10.66 11.82
N GLN A 162 9.95 -9.35 11.68
CA GLN A 162 10.97 -8.44 12.19
C GLN A 162 10.34 -7.07 12.37
N LYS A 163 10.34 -6.59 13.62
CA LYS A 163 10.16 -5.16 13.91
C LYS A 163 11.05 -4.40 12.93
N THR A 164 10.46 -3.42 12.24
CA THR A 164 11.10 -2.46 11.35
C THR A 164 12.42 -1.97 11.94
N ALA A 165 13.50 -2.70 11.67
CA ALA A 165 14.75 -2.07 11.35
C ALA A 165 14.58 -1.82 9.86
N ALA A 166 14.43 -0.56 9.47
CA ALA A 166 14.66 -0.16 8.09
C ALA A 166 15.90 -0.94 7.65
N VAL A 167 15.82 -1.68 6.52
CA VAL A 167 17.04 -2.10 5.86
C VAL A 167 17.81 -0.80 5.70
N ASN A 168 18.87 -0.62 6.51
CA ASN A 168 19.67 0.58 6.49
C ASN A 168 20.41 0.51 5.17
N VAL A 169 19.74 0.95 4.10
CA VAL A 169 20.37 1.22 2.82
C VAL A 169 21.52 2.15 3.18
N ARG A 170 22.74 1.66 3.02
CA ARG A 170 23.93 2.45 3.30
C ARG A 170 23.83 3.66 2.40
N VAL A 171 23.61 4.84 2.97
CA VAL A 171 23.59 6.07 2.17
C VAL A 171 25.04 6.36 1.77
N PRO A 172 25.36 6.50 0.47
CA PRO A 172 26.68 6.95 0.03
C PRO A 172 27.03 8.26 0.76
N GLN A 173 28.23 8.36 1.34
CA GLN A 173 28.67 9.59 2.00
C GLN A 173 29.38 10.54 1.05
N SER A 174 29.87 10.03 -0.08
CA SER A 174 30.57 10.77 -1.11
C SER A 174 30.32 10.16 -2.50
N VAL A 175 30.71 10.88 -3.55
CA VAL A 175 30.68 10.36 -4.93
C VAL A 175 31.59 9.13 -5.10
N GLU A 176 32.68 9.07 -4.33
CA GLU A 176 33.67 7.98 -4.37
C GLU A 176 33.14 6.65 -3.82
N ASP A 177 32.07 6.69 -3.00
CA ASP A 177 31.41 5.50 -2.47
C ASP A 177 30.61 4.73 -3.54
N GLY A 178 30.40 5.34 -4.72
CA GLY A 178 29.55 4.80 -5.77
C GLY A 178 28.05 4.84 -5.43
N GLY A 179 27.22 4.42 -6.40
CA GLY A 179 25.79 4.24 -6.18
C GLY A 179 25.47 2.99 -5.37
N VAL A 180 24.41 3.05 -4.57
CA VAL A 180 23.89 1.92 -3.79
C VAL A 180 22.63 1.41 -4.45
N GLU A 181 22.68 0.15 -4.87
CA GLU A 181 21.57 -0.52 -5.53
C GLU A 181 20.41 -0.72 -4.54
N LEU A 182 19.24 -0.25 -4.94
CA LEU A 182 18.01 -0.25 -4.14
C LEU A 182 17.08 -1.40 -4.51
N THR A 183 17.09 -1.81 -5.77
CA THR A 183 16.25 -2.90 -6.29
C THR A 183 17.06 -3.76 -7.24
N ALA A 184 16.66 -5.01 -7.42
CA ALA A 184 17.38 -5.97 -8.25
C ALA A 184 17.34 -5.65 -9.75
N ASN A 185 16.49 -4.72 -10.18
CA ASN A 185 16.43 -4.22 -11.56
C ASN A 185 17.30 -2.98 -11.80
N GLY A 186 18.16 -2.61 -10.85
CA GLY A 186 19.18 -1.57 -11.02
C GLY A 186 18.71 -0.15 -10.67
N ALA A 187 17.69 0.02 -9.81
CA ALA A 187 17.45 1.32 -9.21
C ALA A 187 18.60 1.66 -8.25
N LEU A 188 19.05 2.91 -8.26
CA LEU A 188 20.29 3.32 -7.59
C LEU A 188 20.08 4.60 -6.78
N LEU A 189 20.50 4.60 -5.53
CA LEU A 189 20.72 5.82 -4.74
C LEU A 189 22.16 6.26 -4.92
N GLN A 190 22.39 7.53 -5.27
CA GLN A 190 23.74 8.04 -5.43
C GLN A 190 23.88 9.48 -4.92
N ARG A 191 25.11 9.83 -4.54
CA ARG A 191 25.46 11.23 -4.29
C ARG A 191 26.08 11.87 -5.54
N LEU A 192 25.67 13.10 -5.79
CA LEU A 192 26.23 14.01 -6.77
C LEU A 192 27.34 14.85 -6.13
N LYS A 193 28.15 15.49 -6.96
CA LYS A 193 29.24 16.32 -6.46
C LYS A 193 28.67 17.54 -5.75
N PHE A 194 29.03 17.72 -4.47
CA PHE A 194 28.65 18.88 -3.67
C PHE A 194 29.88 19.65 -3.21
N VAL A 195 29.91 20.96 -3.45
CA VAL A 195 31.01 21.84 -3.07
C VAL A 195 30.45 22.98 -2.22
N THR A 196 31.07 23.20 -1.06
CA THR A 196 30.76 24.31 -0.15
C THR A 196 31.97 25.23 -0.08
N ASP A 197 31.77 26.52 -0.36
CA ASP A 197 32.77 27.57 -0.14
C ASP A 197 32.12 28.81 0.50
N ILE A 198 32.92 29.85 0.75
CA ILE A 198 32.45 31.09 1.42
C ILE A 198 31.34 31.84 0.64
N ARG A 199 31.15 31.55 -0.65
CA ARG A 199 30.13 32.15 -1.52
C ARG A 199 28.83 31.35 -1.51
N GLY A 200 28.83 30.13 -0.95
CA GLY A 200 27.66 29.27 -0.84
C GLY A 200 27.94 27.83 -1.22
N ASN A 201 26.90 27.16 -1.71
CA ASN A 201 26.89 25.73 -2.03
C ASN A 201 26.59 25.50 -3.50
N LEU A 202 27.18 24.46 -4.08
CA LEU A 202 27.00 24.07 -5.47
C LEU A 202 26.94 22.54 -5.58
N SER A 203 25.83 22.04 -6.13
CA SER A 203 25.63 20.63 -6.50
C SER A 203 25.77 20.49 -8.02
N VAL A 204 26.46 19.44 -8.49
CA VAL A 204 26.65 19.15 -9.93
C VAL A 204 26.45 17.67 -10.19
N GLY A 205 25.65 17.38 -11.21
CA GLY A 205 25.57 16.07 -11.85
C GLY A 205 25.66 16.20 -13.36
N GLU A 206 26.42 15.32 -13.99
CA GLU A 206 26.63 15.27 -15.43
C GLU A 206 25.85 14.10 -16.06
N PHE A 207 25.33 14.33 -17.27
CA PHE A 207 24.70 13.28 -18.08
C PHE A 207 25.64 12.86 -19.23
N PRO A 208 25.75 11.57 -19.58
CA PRO A 208 25.19 10.40 -18.89
C PRO A 208 26.14 9.80 -17.82
N SER A 209 27.16 10.54 -17.37
CA SER A 209 28.22 10.01 -16.49
C SER A 209 27.74 9.75 -15.06
N ASP A 210 27.18 10.76 -14.40
CA ASP A 210 26.62 10.59 -13.06
C ASP A 210 25.20 10.04 -13.16
N ILE A 211 24.36 10.63 -14.03
CA ILE A 211 22.97 10.21 -14.22
C ILE A 211 22.89 9.37 -15.51
N PRO A 212 22.45 8.10 -15.46
CA PRO A 212 22.75 7.09 -16.50
C PRO A 212 21.95 7.24 -17.82
N PHE A 213 21.37 8.41 -18.10
CA PHE A 213 20.66 8.71 -19.34
C PHE A 213 20.69 10.20 -19.65
N VAL A 214 20.45 10.59 -20.91
CA VAL A 214 20.30 12.00 -21.29
C VAL A 214 18.81 12.37 -21.26
N PRO A 215 18.37 13.33 -20.44
CA PRO A 215 16.95 13.65 -20.31
C PRO A 215 16.41 14.38 -21.54
N LYS A 216 15.16 14.06 -21.91
CA LYS A 216 14.37 14.86 -22.86
C LYS A 216 13.41 15.80 -22.16
N ARG A 217 13.16 15.58 -20.87
CA ARG A 217 12.19 16.32 -20.07
C ARG A 217 12.67 16.45 -18.62
N TYR A 218 12.36 17.59 -18.01
CA TYR A 218 12.35 17.73 -16.56
C TYR A 218 10.97 18.20 -16.10
N PHE A 219 10.64 17.95 -14.84
CA PHE A 219 9.47 18.54 -14.19
C PHE A 219 9.74 18.71 -12.69
N LEU A 220 8.95 19.58 -12.06
CA LEU A 220 9.03 19.86 -10.63
C LEU A 220 7.74 19.43 -9.95
N VAL A 221 7.87 18.85 -8.75
CA VAL A 221 6.78 18.58 -7.84
C VAL A 221 7.02 19.42 -6.58
N LEU A 222 6.10 20.34 -6.29
CA LEU A 222 6.18 21.30 -5.20
C LEU A 222 4.79 21.49 -4.56
N ASP A 223 4.75 22.10 -3.37
CA ASP A 223 3.54 22.40 -2.60
C ASP A 223 2.63 21.16 -2.40
N VAL A 224 3.26 20.00 -2.20
CA VAL A 224 2.54 18.75 -1.95
C VAL A 224 2.05 18.79 -0.49
N PRO A 225 0.74 18.71 -0.23
CA PRO A 225 0.28 18.59 1.14
C PRO A 225 0.90 17.34 1.75
N SER A 226 1.48 17.43 2.95
CA SER A 226 2.27 16.35 3.59
C SER A 226 1.53 15.01 3.76
N LYS A 227 0.21 15.03 3.57
CA LYS A 227 -0.71 13.88 3.61
C LYS A 227 -0.86 13.15 2.27
N GLU A 228 -0.46 13.74 1.14
CA GLU A 228 -0.68 13.17 -0.19
C GLU A 228 0.42 12.18 -0.56
N VAL A 229 0.01 11.05 -1.14
CA VAL A 229 0.91 10.12 -1.83
C VAL A 229 0.93 10.50 -3.31
N ARG A 230 2.13 10.63 -3.88
CA ARG A 230 2.37 10.94 -5.29
C ARG A 230 3.08 9.76 -5.95
N GLY A 231 3.04 9.72 -7.28
CA GLY A 231 3.57 8.57 -8.03
C GLY A 231 2.54 7.44 -8.09
N ALA A 232 2.84 6.33 -7.44
CA ALA A 232 2.05 5.09 -7.46
C ALA A 232 1.83 4.56 -8.89
N HIS A 233 2.92 4.45 -9.65
CA HIS A 233 2.92 3.87 -10.99
C HIS A 233 4.31 3.35 -11.35
N ALA A 234 4.37 2.53 -12.40
CA ALA A 234 5.58 2.20 -13.13
C ALA A 234 5.55 2.79 -14.55
N HIS A 235 6.71 2.88 -15.18
CA HIS A 235 6.87 3.27 -16.58
C HIS A 235 7.31 2.07 -17.42
N ARG A 236 6.78 1.90 -18.63
CA ARG A 236 7.20 0.79 -19.52
C ARG A 236 8.59 1.01 -20.08
N THR A 237 8.92 2.24 -20.46
CA THR A 237 10.19 2.58 -21.13
C THR A 237 10.89 3.80 -20.54
N CYS A 238 10.17 4.75 -19.93
CA CYS A 238 10.76 5.97 -19.38
C CYS A 238 11.64 5.67 -18.15
N GLN A 239 12.87 6.17 -18.19
CA GLN A 239 13.79 6.25 -17.06
C GLN A 239 13.59 7.57 -16.32
N GLN A 240 13.73 7.54 -14.99
CA GLN A 240 13.62 8.74 -14.15
C GLN A 240 14.82 8.91 -13.23
N PHE A 241 15.14 10.16 -12.89
CA PHE A 241 16.11 10.50 -11.87
C PHE A 241 15.54 11.59 -10.94
N LEU A 242 15.43 11.29 -9.64
CA LEU A 242 14.74 12.12 -8.66
C LEU A 242 15.73 12.87 -7.75
N ILE A 243 15.61 14.19 -7.79
CA ILE A 243 16.17 15.32 -7.05
C ILE A 243 15.34 15.95 -5.92
N CYS A 244 15.50 15.70 -4.61
CA CYS A 244 14.86 16.62 -3.64
C CYS A 244 15.77 17.85 -3.42
N VAL A 245 15.52 18.91 -4.20
CA VAL A 245 16.40 20.09 -4.25
C VAL A 245 16.19 21.06 -3.08
N HIS A 246 15.07 20.91 -2.37
CA HIS A 246 14.76 21.65 -1.15
C HIS A 246 13.77 20.82 -0.31
N GLY A 247 13.84 20.93 1.02
CA GLY A 247 13.00 20.16 1.94
C GLY A 247 13.37 18.67 1.94
N SER A 248 12.37 17.80 2.10
CA SER A 248 12.57 16.36 2.03
C SER A 248 11.35 15.60 1.50
N CYS A 249 11.58 14.41 0.95
CA CYS A 249 10.53 13.43 0.66
C CYS A 249 11.04 12.00 0.80
N HIS A 250 10.12 11.06 0.94
CA HIS A 250 10.40 9.62 0.91
C HIS A 250 10.07 9.05 -0.46
N VAL A 251 10.93 8.19 -0.99
CA VAL A 251 10.73 7.48 -2.26
C VAL A 251 10.76 5.98 -2.00
N VAL A 252 9.69 5.30 -2.37
CA VAL A 252 9.54 3.84 -2.34
C VAL A 252 9.66 3.32 -3.76
N LEU A 253 10.49 2.29 -3.93
CA LEU A 253 10.76 1.64 -5.20
C LEU A 253 10.44 0.15 -5.07
N ASP A 254 9.72 -0.38 -6.03
CA ASP A 254 9.28 -1.79 -6.07
C ASP A 254 9.50 -2.34 -7.48
N ASP A 255 10.34 -3.37 -7.61
CA ASP A 255 10.63 -4.07 -8.88
C ASP A 255 9.82 -5.38 -9.04
N GLY A 256 8.80 -5.55 -8.20
CA GLY A 256 7.95 -6.74 -8.09
C GLY A 256 8.57 -7.92 -7.33
N LYS A 257 9.85 -7.83 -6.94
CA LYS A 257 10.55 -8.85 -6.13
C LYS A 257 11.05 -8.28 -4.82
N THR A 258 11.63 -7.09 -4.88
CA THR A 258 12.24 -6.34 -3.79
C THR A 258 11.60 -4.97 -3.71
N ARG A 259 11.45 -4.49 -2.47
CA ARG A 259 11.00 -3.13 -2.20
C ARG A 259 12.02 -2.44 -1.30
N SER A 260 12.32 -1.19 -1.62
CA SER A 260 13.22 -0.34 -0.84
C SER A 260 12.62 1.05 -0.66
N GLU A 261 12.90 1.66 0.48
CA GLU A 261 12.52 3.03 0.79
C GLU A 261 13.78 3.86 1.10
N VAL A 262 13.85 5.05 0.50
CA VAL A 262 14.94 6.01 0.72
C VAL A 262 14.37 7.40 0.99
N THR A 263 15.09 8.17 1.81
CA THR A 263 14.77 9.59 2.06
C THR A 263 15.68 10.45 1.18
N LEU A 264 15.08 11.39 0.44
CA LEU A 264 15.78 12.46 -0.25
C LEU A 264 15.61 13.74 0.56
N ASP A 265 16.65 14.18 1.24
CA ASP A 265 16.66 15.37 2.12
C ASP A 265 17.84 16.32 1.84
N SER A 266 18.55 16.11 0.73
CA SER A 266 19.70 16.91 0.33
C SER A 266 19.78 17.06 -1.19
N PRO A 267 20.14 18.24 -1.72
CA PRO A 267 20.19 18.52 -3.16
C PRO A 267 21.35 17.83 -3.90
N ASP A 268 22.19 17.09 -3.19
CA ASP A 268 23.23 16.23 -3.75
C ASP A 268 22.89 14.75 -3.68
N MET A 269 21.69 14.36 -3.22
CA MET A 269 21.24 12.97 -3.26
C MET A 269 20.23 12.78 -4.38
N GLY A 270 20.45 11.75 -5.19
CA GLY A 270 19.58 11.42 -6.30
C GLY A 270 19.25 9.93 -6.38
N VAL A 271 18.03 9.63 -6.83
CA VAL A 271 17.58 8.26 -7.06
C VAL A 271 17.30 8.04 -8.53
N TYR A 272 18.02 7.09 -9.14
CA TYR A 272 17.73 6.57 -10.46
C TYR A 272 16.64 5.50 -10.38
N ILE A 273 15.62 5.63 -11.22
CA ILE A 273 14.51 4.70 -11.37
C ILE A 273 14.52 4.19 -12.82
N PRO A 274 14.93 2.94 -13.06
CA PRO A 274 14.86 2.34 -14.39
C PRO A 274 13.40 2.08 -14.79
N PRO A 275 13.14 1.78 -16.09
CA PRO A 275 11.81 1.36 -16.51
C PRO A 275 11.42 0.06 -15.80
N MET A 276 10.12 -0.19 -15.72
CA MET A 276 9.56 -1.33 -14.99
C MET A 276 9.93 -1.35 -13.50
N THR A 277 10.09 -0.18 -12.89
CA THR A 277 10.09 0.02 -11.43
C THR A 277 8.86 0.82 -11.02
N TRP A 278 8.10 0.30 -10.05
CA TRP A 278 7.00 1.03 -9.44
C TRP A 278 7.53 2.04 -8.43
N GLY A 279 7.28 3.32 -8.69
CA GLY A 279 7.73 4.43 -7.86
C GLY A 279 6.59 5.08 -7.09
N THR A 280 6.78 5.30 -5.78
CA THR A 280 5.85 6.06 -4.94
C THR A 280 6.63 7.10 -4.14
N GLN A 281 6.14 8.34 -4.11
CA GLN A 281 6.74 9.42 -3.33
C GLN A 281 5.74 9.93 -2.29
N TYR A 282 6.16 10.09 -1.04
CA TYR A 282 5.27 10.49 0.05
C TYR A 282 6.05 11.19 1.17
N ARG A 283 5.35 11.62 2.23
CA ARG A 283 5.95 12.33 3.38
C ARG A 283 6.80 13.54 2.95
N TYR A 284 6.22 14.36 2.09
CA TYR A 284 6.82 15.63 1.70
C TYR A 284 6.87 16.58 2.91
N SER A 285 8.02 17.20 3.14
CA SER A 285 8.09 18.39 4.00
C SER A 285 7.30 19.54 3.35
N ALA A 286 6.89 20.53 4.16
CA ALA A 286 6.07 21.64 3.66
C ALA A 286 6.76 22.51 2.60
N ASP A 287 8.09 22.49 2.58
CA ASP A 287 8.98 23.22 1.69
C ASP A 287 9.65 22.31 0.65
N ALA A 288 9.14 21.09 0.47
CA ALA A 288 9.71 20.11 -0.44
C ALA A 288 9.58 20.52 -1.91
N VAL A 289 10.69 20.47 -2.63
CA VAL A 289 10.74 20.64 -4.10
C VAL A 289 11.49 19.45 -4.69
N VAL A 290 10.78 18.64 -5.48
CA VAL A 290 11.36 17.47 -6.15
C VAL A 290 11.51 17.75 -7.64
N LEU A 291 12.74 17.78 -8.11
CA LEU A 291 13.14 17.79 -9.52
C LEU A 291 13.20 16.37 -10.05
N VAL A 292 12.57 16.14 -11.19
CA VAL A 292 12.62 14.85 -11.89
C VAL A 292 13.15 15.05 -13.29
N PHE A 293 14.22 14.34 -13.63
CA PHE A 293 14.66 14.16 -15.02
C PHE A 293 14.02 12.90 -15.60
N ALA A 294 13.61 12.95 -16.87
CA ALA A 294 13.01 11.84 -17.58
C ALA A 294 13.66 11.62 -18.95
N SER A 295 13.94 10.37 -19.32
CA SER A 295 14.53 10.02 -20.62
C SER A 295 13.63 10.33 -21.81
N ASP A 296 12.32 10.41 -21.57
CA ASP A 296 11.30 10.52 -22.61
C ASP A 296 10.37 11.72 -22.43
N TYR A 297 9.78 12.14 -23.55
CA TYR A 297 8.68 13.10 -23.53
C TYR A 297 7.49 12.52 -22.77
N TYR A 298 6.51 13.38 -22.42
CA TYR A 298 5.30 12.88 -21.79
C TYR A 298 4.52 11.96 -22.74
N ASP A 299 4.21 10.77 -22.26
CA ASP A 299 3.35 9.79 -22.92
C ASP A 299 2.49 9.12 -21.85
N ASP A 300 1.16 9.26 -21.94
CA ASP A 300 0.22 8.65 -21.01
C ASP A 300 0.19 7.13 -21.13
N THR A 301 0.48 6.59 -22.32
CA THR A 301 0.43 5.14 -22.60
C THR A 301 1.60 4.37 -21.99
N ASP A 302 2.66 5.08 -21.59
CA ASP A 302 3.83 4.51 -20.91
C ASP A 302 3.56 4.20 -19.43
N TYR A 303 2.47 4.73 -18.85
CA TYR A 303 2.13 4.55 -17.44
C TYR A 303 1.45 3.20 -17.17
N ILE A 304 1.93 2.50 -16.15
CA ILE A 304 1.23 1.37 -15.52
C ILE A 304 0.75 1.84 -14.14
N ARG A 305 -0.56 2.09 -14.02
CA ARG A 305 -1.19 2.65 -12.80
C ARG A 305 -1.85 1.62 -11.90
N ASP A 306 -1.90 0.37 -12.36
CA ASP A 306 -2.43 -0.77 -11.61
C ASP A 306 -1.27 -1.67 -11.16
N HIS A 307 -1.12 -1.87 -9.85
CA HIS A 307 0.01 -2.66 -9.32
C HIS A 307 -0.08 -4.13 -9.73
N GLU A 308 -1.29 -4.68 -9.88
CA GLU A 308 -1.44 -6.07 -10.31
C GLU A 308 -1.08 -6.27 -11.79
N GLU A 309 -1.44 -5.32 -12.66
CA GLU A 309 -0.96 -5.26 -14.04
C GLU A 309 0.56 -5.17 -14.07
N PHE A 310 1.17 -4.31 -13.26
CA PHE A 310 2.63 -4.19 -13.14
C PHE A 310 3.28 -5.54 -12.79
N ILE A 311 2.79 -6.22 -11.75
CA ILE A 311 3.30 -7.54 -11.34
C ILE A 311 3.07 -8.61 -12.42
N ARG A 312 1.97 -8.54 -13.18
CA ARG A 312 1.72 -9.47 -14.30
C ARG A 312 2.71 -9.25 -15.44
N LEU A 313 2.98 -8.00 -15.81
CA LEU A 313 3.92 -7.64 -16.88
C LEU A 313 5.37 -8.00 -16.55
N LEU A 314 5.76 -8.04 -15.28
CA LEU A 314 7.09 -8.51 -14.86
C LEU A 314 7.29 -10.03 -14.98
N LYS A 315 6.20 -10.79 -15.13
CA LYS A 315 6.22 -12.26 -15.21
C LYS A 315 6.11 -12.80 -16.65
N SER A 316 5.77 -11.94 -17.61
CA SER A 316 5.69 -12.26 -19.05
C SER A 316 7.04 -12.12 -19.72
#